data_AF-A0A5K1HRH6-F1
#
_entry.id   AF-A0A5K1HRH6-F1
#
_cell.length_a   1.000
_cell.length_b   1.000
_cell.length_c   1.000
_cell.angle_alpha   90.00
_cell.angle_beta   90.00
_cell.angle_gamma   90.00
#
_symmetry.space_group_name_H-M   'P 1'
#
loop_
_entity.id
_entity.type
_entity.pdbx_description
1 polymer ?
#
loop_
_entity_poly.entity_id
_entity_poly.type
_entity_poly.pdbx_seq_one_letter_code
_entity_poly.pdbx_strand_id
1 'polypeptide(L)' 'ILKMVCKYCYQVLLPRQDIEAYLQKMRKVEHNYIHRQALFKKISKEANKNLKCPHCDRRNPVVQKLAKICGKIEVRHSV' A
#
# COMPACT_ATOMS: atom_id res chain seq x y z
N ILE A 1 5.91 -0.02 2.56
CA ILE A 1 5.42 1.14 1.76
C ILE A 1 5.33 0.84 0.27
N LEU A 2 6.38 0.32 -0.42
CA LEU A 2 6.32 0.07 -1.87
C LEU A 2 5.12 -0.76 -2.36
N LYS A 3 4.61 -1.70 -1.56
CA LYS A 3 3.41 -2.51 -1.88
C LYS A 3 2.09 -1.73 -1.90
N MET A 4 2.07 -0.51 -1.34
CA MET A 4 0.85 0.25 -1.09
C MET A 4 0.64 1.41 -2.06
N VAL A 5 1.63 1.69 -2.92
CA VAL A 5 1.62 2.84 -3.82
C VAL A 5 1.72 2.39 -5.27
N CYS A 6 1.07 3.11 -6.17
CA CYS A 6 1.14 2.86 -7.60
C CYS A 6 2.55 3.13 -8.12
N LYS A 7 3.04 2.28 -9.02
CA LYS A 7 4.38 2.41 -9.63
C LYS A 7 4.44 3.44 -10.77
N TYR A 8 3.29 4.00 -11.16
CA TYR A 8 3.19 4.91 -12.30
C TYR A 8 2.71 6.32 -11.91
N CYS A 9 1.72 6.44 -11.02
CA CYS A 9 1.22 7.74 -10.55
C CYS A 9 1.57 8.05 -9.09
N TYR A 10 2.26 7.14 -8.39
CA TYR A 10 2.73 7.30 -7.01
C TYR A 10 1.65 7.53 -5.94
N GLN A 11 0.37 7.47 -6.32
CA GLN A 11 -0.76 7.52 -5.40
C GLN A 11 -0.92 6.20 -4.64
N VAL A 12 -1.53 6.26 -3.45
CA VAL A 12 -1.87 5.07 -2.66
C VAL A 12 -2.89 4.21 -3.41
N LEU A 13 -2.77 2.89 -3.34
CA LEU A 13 -3.67 1.93 -3.99
C LEU A 13 -4.99 1.73 -3.23
N LEU A 14 -5.60 2.84 -2.82
CA LEU A 14 -6.89 2.89 -2.13
C LEU A 14 -7.80 3.91 -2.81
N PRO A 15 -9.11 3.65 -2.91
CA PRO A 15 -10.08 4.66 -3.32
C PRO A 15 -10.04 5.90 -2.43
N ARG A 16 -10.37 7.07 -2.99
CA ARG A 16 -10.33 8.35 -2.27
C ARG A 16 -11.23 8.37 -1.02
N GLN A 17 -12.41 7.76 -1.11
CA GLN A 17 -13.34 7.62 0.01
C GLN A 17 -12.72 6.85 1.19
N ASP A 18 -12.01 5.77 0.89
CA ASP A 18 -11.32 4.96 1.91
C ASP A 18 -10.15 5.73 2.55
N ILE A 19 -9.40 6.49 1.74
CA ILE A 19 -8.30 7.33 2.24
C ILE A 19 -8.83 8.32 3.29
N GLU A 20 -9.92 9.02 2.99
CA GLU A 20 -10.53 9.99 3.91
C GLU A 20 -11.02 9.30 5.21
N ALA A 21 -11.68 8.16 5.09
CA ALA A 21 -12.14 7.38 6.23
C ALA A 21 -10.97 6.87 7.11
N TYR A 22 -9.88 6.42 6.50
CA TYR A 22 -8.69 5.97 7.22
C TYR A 22 -7.93 7.13 7.86
N LEU A 23 -7.85 8.29 7.21
CA LEU A 23 -7.24 9.50 7.78
C LEU A 23 -7.96 9.94 9.06
N GLN A 24 -9.30 9.96 9.05
CA GLN A 24 -10.09 10.26 10.25
C GLN A 24 -9.82 9.27 11.38
N LYS A 25 -9.75 7.96 11.06
CA LYS A 25 -9.44 6.91 12.06
C LYS A 25 -8.03 7.06 12.61
N MET A 26 -7.04 7.38 11.77
CA MET A 26 -5.65 7.57 12.17
C MET A 26 -5.50 8.74 13.15
N ARG A 27 -6.17 9.87 12.89
CA ARG A 27 -6.19 11.02 13.82
C ARG A 27 -6.74 10.64 15.20
N LYS A 28 -7.80 9.82 15.25
CA LYS A 28 -8.38 9.35 16.52
C LYS A 28 -7.46 8.45 17.34
N VAL A 29 -6.57 7.70 16.69
CA VAL A 29 -5.66 6.74 17.36
C VAL A 29 -4.22 7.23 17.43
N GLU A 30 -3.96 8.51 17.14
CA GLU A 30 -2.62 9.08 16.98
C GLU A 30 -1.71 8.84 18.20
N HIS A 31 -2.26 9.04 19.41
CA HIS A 31 -1.55 8.86 20.67
C HIS A 31 -1.49 7.39 21.17
N ASN A 32 -2.18 6.45 20.52
CA ASN A 32 -2.17 5.04 20.90
C ASN A 32 -1.34 4.22 19.91
N TYR A 33 -0.12 3.87 20.31
CA TYR A 33 0.83 3.14 19.46
C TYR A 33 0.27 1.80 18.95
N ILE A 34 -0.33 1.00 19.83
CA ILE A 34 -0.84 -0.34 19.49
C ILE A 34 -1.95 -0.23 18.46
N HIS A 35 -2.92 0.67 18.68
CA HIS A 35 -4.02 0.90 17.75
C HIS A 35 -3.53 1.48 16.42
N ARG A 36 -2.56 2.40 16.44
CA ARG A 36 -1.95 2.94 15.22
C ARG A 36 -1.30 1.84 14.38
N GLN A 37 -0.56 0.93 15.02
CA GLN A 37 0.08 -0.20 14.33
C GLN A 37 -0.94 -1.18 13.75
N ALA A 38 -2.00 -1.49 14.51
CA ALA A 38 -3.08 -2.37 14.04
C ALA A 38 -3.81 -1.75 12.83
N LEU A 39 -4.11 -0.45 12.90
CA LEU A 39 -4.77 0.28 11.81
C LEU A 39 -3.88 0.36 10.57
N PHE A 40 -2.59 0.64 10.73
CA PHE A 40 -1.63 0.67 9.63
C PHE A 40 -1.51 -0.70 8.94
N LYS A 41 -1.46 -1.80 9.69
CA LYS A 41 -1.46 -3.16 9.13
C LYS A 41 -2.72 -3.43 8.30
N LYS A 42 -3.89 -2.98 8.78
CA LYS A 42 -5.16 -3.09 8.04
C LYS A 42 -5.12 -2.32 6.72
N ILE A 43 -4.68 -1.05 6.75
CA ILE A 43 -4.53 -0.20 5.56
C ILE A 43 -3.57 -0.84 4.55
N SER A 44 -2.41 -1.33 5.02
CA SER A 44 -1.42 -2.00 4.19
C SER A 44 -1.98 -3.25 3.49
N LYS A 45 -2.79 -4.04 4.21
CA LYS A 45 -3.45 -5.22 3.64
C LYS A 45 -4.45 -4.84 2.56
N GLU A 46 -5.30 -3.85 2.79
CA GLU A 46 -6.28 -3.40 1.79
C GLU A 46 -5.61 -2.82 0.54
N ALA A 47 -4.62 -1.93 0.72
CA ALA A 47 -3.91 -1.32 -0.40
C ALA A 47 -3.19 -2.36 -1.28
N ASN A 48 -2.65 -3.43 -0.68
CA ASN A 48 -1.92 -4.47 -1.42
C ASN A 48 -2.83 -5.50 -2.12
N LYS A 49 -4.15 -5.50 -1.88
CA LYS A 49 -5.09 -6.36 -2.65
C LYS A 49 -5.30 -5.84 -4.07
N ASN A 50 -5.22 -4.53 -4.27
CA ASN A 50 -5.57 -3.88 -5.52
C ASN A 50 -4.36 -3.80 -6.44
N LEU A 51 -4.32 -4.66 -7.47
CA LEU A 51 -3.31 -4.53 -8.53
C LEU A 51 -3.67 -3.40 -9.51
N LYS A 52 -4.95 -3.17 -9.79
CA LYS A 52 -5.36 -2.04 -10.65
C LYS A 52 -5.42 -0.75 -9.83
N CYS A 53 -4.74 0.30 -10.30
CA CYS A 53 -4.74 1.60 -9.63
C CYS A 53 -6.10 2.31 -9.81
N PRO A 54 -6.73 2.81 -8.73
CA PRO A 54 -8.00 3.55 -8.83
C PRO A 54 -7.84 4.99 -9.35
N HIS A 55 -6.61 5.45 -9.58
CA HIS A 55 -6.32 6.85 -9.96
C HIS A 55 -5.83 7.02 -11.40
N CYS A 56 -5.14 6.02 -11.95
CA CYS A 56 -4.59 6.09 -13.31
C CYS A 56 -4.89 4.85 -14.14
N ASP A 57 -5.74 3.95 -13.63
CA ASP A 57 -6.19 2.70 -14.25
C ASP A 57 -5.11 1.67 -14.62
N ARG A 58 -3.83 1.99 -14.44
CA ARG A 58 -2.72 1.06 -14.70
C ARG A 58 -2.68 -0.09 -13.70
N ARG A 59 -2.35 -1.28 -14.21
CA ARG A 59 -2.11 -2.49 -13.41
C ARG A 59 -0.70 -2.44 -12.82
N ASN A 60 -0.59 -2.68 -11.52
CA ASN A 60 0.65 -2.67 -10.77
C ASN A 60 1.27 -4.06 -10.71
N PRO A 61 2.61 -4.14 -10.78
CA PRO A 61 3.34 -5.38 -10.60
C PRO A 61 3.26 -5.89 -9.16
N VAL A 62 3.39 -7.21 -8.99
CA VAL A 62 3.48 -7.82 -7.66
C VAL A 62 4.88 -7.58 -7.10
N VAL A 63 4.96 -6.85 -5.99
CA VAL A 63 6.24 -6.61 -5.30
C VAL A 63 6.51 -7.77 -4.34
N GLN A 64 7.56 -8.55 -4.64
CA GLN A 64 7.98 -9.70 -3.84
C GLN A 64 9.43 -9.53 -3.39
N LYS A 65 9.78 -10.12 -2.25
CA LYS A 65 11.18 -10.23 -1.83
C LYS A 65 11.80 -11.36 -2.65
N LEU A 66 12.89 -11.08 -3.36
CA LEU A 66 13.62 -12.12 -4.07
C LEU A 66 14.38 -12.98 -3.06
N ALA A 67 14.26 -14.30 -3.19
CA ALA A 67 15.09 -15.23 -2.41
C ALA A 67 16.49 -15.26 -3.03
N LYS A 68 17.51 -14.94 -2.23
CA LYS A 68 18.95 -15.04 -2.56
C LYS A 68 19.52 -14.04 -3.57
N ILE A 69 19.28 -12.74 -3.35
CA ILE A 69 20.26 -11.72 -3.74
C ILE A 69 20.54 -10.90 -2.48
N CYS A 70 21.80 -10.83 -2.08
CA CYS A 70 22.26 -9.98 -0.99
C CYS A 70 21.67 -8.57 -1.18
N GLY A 71 20.75 -8.16 -0.30
CA GLY A 71 20.27 -6.78 -0.15
C GLY A 71 19.37 -6.15 -1.24
N LYS A 72 19.10 -6.79 -2.39
CA LYS A 72 18.34 -6.13 -3.48
C LYS A 72 16.84 -6.47 -3.49
N ILE A 73 15.98 -5.45 -3.41
CA ILE A 73 14.53 -5.53 -3.63
C ILE A 73 14.24 -5.03 -5.05
N GLU A 74 13.75 -5.90 -5.92
CA GLU A 74 13.42 -5.56 -7.32
C GLU A 74 11.92 -5.80 -7.60
N VAL A 75 11.37 -5.04 -8.54
CA VAL A 75 9.95 -5.11 -8.94
C VAL A 75 9.85 -5.97 -10.20
N ARG A 76 9.16 -7.11 -10.14
CA ARG A 76 8.91 -7.97 -11.31
C ARG A 76 7.64 -7.53 -12.02
N HIS A 77 7.77 -7.07 -13.27
CA HIS A 77 6.64 -6.90 -14.17
C HIS A 77 6.31 -8.26 -14.78
N SER A 78 5.12 -8.78 -14.51
CA SER A 78 4.58 -9.91 -15.29
C SER A 78 4.11 -9.31 -16.62
N VAL A 79 4.89 -9.57 -17.67
CA VAL A 79 4.45 -9.38 -19.06
C VAL A 79 3.38 -10.42 -19.36
#